data_AF-A0A424YGU4-F1
#
_entry.id   AF-A0A424YGU4-F1
#
_cell.length_a   1.000
_cell.length_b   1.000
_cell.length_c   1.000
_cell.angle_alpha   90.00
_cell.angle_beta   90.00
_cell.angle_gamma   90.00
#
_symmetry.space_group_name_H-M   'P 1'
#
loop_
_entity.id
_entity.type
_entity.pdbx_description
1 polymer ?
#
loop_
_entity_poly.entity_id
_entity_poly.type
_entity_poly.pdbx_seq_one_letter_code
_entity_poly.pdbx_strand_id
1 'polypeptide(L)' 'MLNNNNYQKRGNSFAVTPRIKPLRINGEDKEIKGMFFYWGFMGLSTGPVANDISPSIGDANTTIPEYKSFL' A
#
# COMPACT_ATOMS: atom_id res chain seq x y z
N MET A 1 13.65 24.16 -6.81
CA MET A 1 12.46 23.71 -7.58
C MET A 1 12.85 22.41 -8.28
N LEU A 2 12.57 21.25 -7.67
CA LEU A 2 12.97 19.95 -8.23
C LEU A 2 11.91 19.43 -9.22
N ASN A 3 12.40 19.01 -10.38
CA ASN A 3 11.69 18.66 -11.60
C ASN A 3 10.74 17.45 -11.41
N ASN A 4 9.44 17.65 -11.62
CA ASN A 4 8.37 16.68 -11.35
C ASN A 4 8.01 15.79 -12.56
N ASN A 5 8.83 15.75 -13.61
CA ASN A 5 8.48 15.14 -14.90
C ASN A 5 9.00 13.70 -15.13
N ASN A 6 9.42 12.98 -14.08
CA ASN A 6 10.00 11.62 -14.23
C ASN A 6 9.21 10.47 -13.59
N TYR A 7 8.06 10.72 -12.97
CA TYR A 7 7.28 9.64 -12.34
C TYR A 7 6.44 8.80 -13.31
N GLN A 8 6.33 9.21 -14.58
CA GLN A 8 5.64 8.45 -15.62
C GLN A 8 6.60 8.10 -16.76
N LYS A 9 7.43 7.07 -16.57
CA LYS A 9 8.06 6.40 -17.71
C LYS A 9 8.11 4.89 -17.50
N ARG A 10 7.24 4.22 -18.27
CA ARG A 10 7.36 2.85 -18.80
C ARG A 10 7.16 1.69 -17.81
N GLY A 11 6.12 0.89 -18.04
CA GLY A 11 6.13 -0.57 -17.84
C GLY A 11 6.27 -1.14 -16.42
N ASN A 12 6.18 -0.31 -15.38
CA ASN A 12 6.42 -0.75 -14.01
C ASN A 12 5.12 -0.85 -13.22
N SER A 13 4.90 -1.97 -12.53
CA SER A 13 3.72 -2.29 -11.71
C SER A 13 3.64 -1.51 -10.38
N PHE A 14 4.51 -0.52 -10.19
CA PHE A 14 4.67 0.24 -8.94
C PHE A 14 4.73 1.74 -9.22
N ALA A 15 4.13 2.54 -8.32
CA ALA A 15 4.07 3.99 -8.43
C ALA A 15 4.91 4.65 -7.33
N VAL A 16 6.08 5.19 -7.70
CA VAL A 16 6.91 5.97 -6.78
C VAL A 16 6.37 7.40 -6.74
N THR A 17 6.08 7.93 -5.55
CA THR A 17 5.59 9.31 -5.43
C THR A 17 6.13 9.97 -4.16
N PRO A 18 6.35 11.30 -4.16
CA PRO A 18 6.83 12.02 -2.98
C PRO A 18 5.74 12.21 -1.90
N ARG A 19 4.53 11.68 -2.14
CA ARG A 19 3.36 11.82 -1.25
C ARG A 19 3.46 10.92 -0.02
N ILE A 20 4.10 9.76 -0.16
CA ILE A 20 4.37 8.85 0.95
C ILE A 20 5.85 9.00 1.30
N LYS A 21 6.13 9.32 2.57
CA LYS A 21 7.48 9.49 3.08
C LYS A 21 7.72 8.55 4.27
N PRO A 22 8.96 8.10 4.51
CA PRO A 22 9.28 7.32 5.70
C PRO A 22 8.91 8.07 6.98
N LEU A 23 8.44 7.33 7.99
CA LEU A 23 8.17 7.86 9.32
C LEU A 23 9.34 7.55 10.25
N ARG A 24 9.72 8.53 11.07
CA ARG A 24 10.73 8.37 12.12
C ARG A 24 10.07 7.75 13.36
N ILE A 25 10.36 6.49 13.66
CA ILE A 25 9.80 5.76 14.80
C ILE A 25 10.96 5.12 15.57
N ASN A 26 11.05 5.36 16.88
CA ASN A 26 12.10 4.84 17.76
C ASN A 26 13.55 5.09 17.27
N GLY A 27 13.79 6.22 16.60
CA GLY A 27 15.12 6.56 16.07
C GLY A 27 15.50 5.79 14.80
N GLU A 28 14.54 5.11 14.17
CA GLU A 28 14.67 4.44 12.87
C GLU A 28 13.68 5.03 11.86
N ASP A 29 14.03 4.94 10.59
CA ASP A 29 13.15 5.33 9.50
C ASP A 29 12.37 4.09 9.03
N LYS A 30 11.05 4.13 9.16
CA LYS A 30 10.13 3.06 8.73
C LYS A 30 9.43 3.48 7.45
N GLU A 31 9.52 2.64 6.41
CA GLU A 31 8.87 2.86 5.13
C GLU A 31 7.39 2.45 5.18
N ILE A 32 6.52 3.26 4.57
CA ILE A 32 5.10 2.92 4.39
C ILE A 32 4.91 2.47 2.94
N LYS A 33 4.35 1.26 2.76
CA LYS A 33 3.96 0.74 1.46
C LYS A 33 2.44 0.74 1.35
N GLY A 34 1.92 1.52 0.42
CA GLY A 34 0.48 1.58 0.14
C GLY A 34 0.08 0.53 -0.89
N MET A 35 -0.98 -0.22 -0.61
CA MET A 35 -1.60 -1.14 -1.56
C MET A 35 -3.05 -0.76 -1.81
N PHE A 36 -3.48 -0.88 -3.05
CA PHE A 36 -4.85 -0.58 -3.44
C PHE A 36 -5.73 -1.82 -3.36
N PHE A 37 -7.00 -1.61 -3.03
CA PHE A 37 -7.98 -2.67 -2.81
C PHE A 37 -8.97 -2.87 -3.98
N TYR A 38 -8.62 -2.45 -5.20
CA TYR A 38 -9.59 -2.38 -6.31
C TYR A 38 -9.43 -3.48 -7.38
N TRP A 39 -8.39 -4.30 -7.28
CA TRP A 39 -8.15 -5.40 -8.23
C TRP A 39 -8.63 -6.73 -7.65
N GLY A 40 -9.09 -7.62 -8.54
CA GLY A 40 -9.49 -8.97 -8.20
C GLY A 40 -9.59 -9.89 -9.41
N PHE A 41 -10.09 -11.10 -9.16
CA PHE A 41 -10.11 -12.20 -10.13
C PHE A 41 -11.12 -12.01 -11.27
N MET A 42 -12.14 -11.16 -11.09
CA MET A 42 -13.18 -10.89 -12.08
C MET A 42 -13.38 -9.38 -12.25
N GLY A 43 -13.39 -8.90 -13.49
CA GLY A 43 -13.65 -7.50 -13.83
C GLY A 43 -12.96 -7.03 -15.11
N LEU A 44 -13.11 -5.75 -15.43
CA LEU A 44 -12.46 -5.09 -16.58
C LEU A 44 -10.93 -4.95 -16.40
N SER A 45 -10.46 -4.98 -15.15
CA SER A 45 -9.04 -4.97 -14.80
C SER A 45 -8.80 -6.09 -13.79
N THR A 46 -8.17 -7.17 -14.23
CA THR A 46 -7.88 -8.34 -13.40
C THR A 46 -6.51 -8.20 -12.74
N GLY A 47 -6.39 -8.58 -11.47
CA GLY A 47 -5.14 -8.51 -10.72
C GLY A 47 -5.20 -9.22 -9.37
N PRO A 48 -4.08 -9.27 -8.64
CA PRO A 48 -4.01 -9.86 -7.30
C PRO A 48 -4.88 -9.08 -6.31
N VAL A 49 -5.44 -9.79 -5.31
CA VAL A 49 -6.31 -9.20 -4.28
C VAL A 49 -5.44 -8.81 -3.07
N ALA A 50 -5.54 -7.56 -2.62
CA ALA A 50 -4.73 -7.08 -1.50
C ALA A 50 -5.06 -7.75 -0.14
N ASN A 51 -6.23 -8.37 -0.01
CA ASN A 51 -6.59 -9.15 1.18
C ASN A 51 -5.78 -10.45 1.33
N ASP A 52 -5.13 -10.95 0.27
CA ASP A 52 -4.34 -12.20 0.36
C ASP A 52 -3.17 -12.07 1.35
N ILE A 53 -2.70 -10.85 1.62
CA ILE A 53 -1.62 -10.56 2.57
C ILE A 53 -2.10 -9.87 3.85
N SER A 54 -3.39 -9.55 3.94
CA SER A 54 -3.94 -8.88 5.12
C SER A 54 -4.18 -9.90 6.24
N PRO A 55 -3.72 -9.66 7.48
CA PRO A 55 -3.96 -10.57 8.57
C PRO A 55 -5.45 -10.59 8.94
N SER A 56 -5.99 -11.78 9.21
CA SER A 56 -7.36 -11.97 9.71
C SER A 56 -7.47 -11.75 11.23
N ILE A 57 -6.65 -10.85 11.78
CA ILE A 57 -6.68 -10.46 13.20
C ILE A 57 -7.67 -9.32 13.38
N GLY A 58 -8.57 -9.45 14.36
CA GLY A 58 -9.59 -8.45 14.66
C GLY A 58 -9.27 -7.63 15.91
N ASP A 59 -9.76 -6.40 15.96
CA ASP A 59 -9.78 -5.61 17.20
C ASP A 59 -10.51 -6.35 18.33
N ALA A 60 -10.01 -6.23 19.56
CA ALA A 60 -10.48 -6.99 20.72
C ALA A 60 -11.95 -6.71 21.10
N ASN A 61 -12.48 -5.54 20.74
CA ASN A 61 -13.86 -5.17 21.09
C ASN A 61 -14.86 -5.47 19.96
N THR A 62 -14.44 -5.26 18.72
CA THR A 62 -15.36 -5.22 17.56
C THR A 62 -15.08 -6.26 16.50
N THR A 63 -13.99 -7.03 16.63
CA THR A 63 -13.51 -8.01 15.65
C THR A 63 -13.32 -7.40 14.25
N ILE A 64 -13.14 -6.08 14.14
CA ILE A 64 -12.84 -5.41 12.87
C ILE A 64 -11.44 -5.84 12.44
N PRO A 65 -11.27 -6.43 11.24
CA PRO A 65 -9.96 -6.91 10.83
C PRO A 65 -8.96 -5.77 10.59
N GLU A 66 -7.70 -5.99 10.93
CA GLU A 66 -6.61 -5.03 10.77
C GLU A 66 -6.13 -4.90 9.31
N TYR A 67 -6.91 -4.21 8.47
CA TYR A 67 -6.55 -3.94 7.07
C TYR A 67 -5.67 -2.70 6.86
N LYS A 68 -5.53 -1.84 7.88
CA LYS A 68 -4.90 -0.52 7.73
C LYS A 68 -3.41 -0.49 8.06
N SER A 69 -2.89 -1.52 8.74
CA SER A 69 -1.48 -1.61 9.14
C SER A 69 -1.13 -3.06 9.42
N PHE A 70 -0.23 -3.64 8.62
CA PHE A 70 0.31 -4.98 8.79
C PHE A 70 1.72 -5.07 8.20
N LEU A 71 2.46 -6.14 8.50
CA LEU A 71 3.86 -6.37 8.11
C LEU A 71 4.00 -7.55 7.15
#